data_AF-A0A3B1D9M9-F1
#
_entry.id   AF-A0A3B1D9M9-F1
#
_cell.length_a   1.000
_cell.length_b   1.000
_cell.length_c   1.000
_cell.angle_alpha   90.00
_cell.angle_beta   90.00
_cell.angle_gamma   90.00
#
_symmetry.space_group_name_H-M   'P 1'
#
loop_
_entity.id
_entity.type
_entity.pdbx_description
1 polymer ?
#
loop_
_entity_poly.entity_id
_entity_poly.type
_entity_poly.pdbx_seq_one_letter_code
_entity_poly.pdbx_strand_id
1 'polypeptide(L)'
;MGKGIAETTGLGQTFTGNIFIAISTSLPEVVVSLAALRIDAVDLAIGNLFGSNIFNIFILAIDDIFFTKGPILSFTNTNHIISALSAITMITIAIIGLTYRSTKKPLFLAWDSLGILLVYIINLMLLYASI
;
A
#
# COMPACT_ATOMS: atom_id res chain seq x y z
N MET A 1 -4.77 -3.35 21.34
CA MET A 1 -5.61 -3.79 20.21
C MET A 1 -4.98 -4.95 19.43
N GLY A 2 -3.68 -4.92 19.06
CA GLY A 2 -3.02 -6.05 18.36
C GLY A 2 -2.80 -7.35 19.18
N LYS A 3 -2.78 -7.28 20.52
CA LYS A 3 -2.58 -8.45 21.40
C LYS A 3 -3.67 -9.52 21.28
N GLY A 4 -4.94 -9.11 21.37
CA GLY A 4 -6.07 -10.06 21.36
C GLY A 4 -6.29 -10.72 20.00
N ILE A 5 -6.00 -10.04 18.88
CA ILE A 5 -6.13 -10.64 17.55
C ILE A 5 -4.97 -11.62 17.29
N ALA A 6 -3.75 -11.28 17.68
CA ALA A 6 -2.59 -12.15 17.54
C ALA A 6 -2.71 -13.47 18.34
N GLU A 7 -3.27 -13.41 19.56
CA GLU A 7 -3.53 -14.60 20.39
C GLU A 7 -4.62 -15.51 19.81
N THR A 8 -5.59 -14.94 19.08
CA THR A 8 -6.73 -15.71 18.52
C THR A 8 -6.44 -16.26 17.12
N THR A 9 -5.58 -15.60 16.33
CA THR A 9 -5.29 -15.98 14.94
C THR A 9 -3.98 -16.74 14.75
N GLY A 10 -3.11 -16.80 15.76
CA GLY A 10 -1.77 -17.38 15.65
C GLY A 10 -0.81 -16.56 14.77
N LEU A 11 -1.27 -15.44 14.23
CA LEU A 11 -0.47 -14.51 13.45
C LEU A 11 0.32 -13.62 14.41
N GLY A 12 1.66 -13.72 14.38
CA GLY A 12 2.55 -12.98 15.27
C GLY A 12 2.15 -11.51 15.46
N GLN A 13 2.32 -11.00 16.68
CA GLN A 13 1.79 -9.70 17.11
C GLN A 13 2.20 -8.53 16.19
N THR A 14 3.40 -8.61 15.60
CA THR A 14 3.94 -7.65 14.64
C THR A 14 3.23 -7.71 13.28
N PHE A 15 2.93 -8.91 12.77
CA PHE A 15 2.24 -9.08 11.48
C PHE A 15 0.83 -8.50 11.51
N THR A 16 0.07 -8.87 12.55
CA THR A 16 -1.30 -8.37 12.75
C THR A 16 -1.30 -6.87 12.98
N GLY A 17 -0.34 -6.34 13.75
CA GLY A 17 -0.18 -4.90 13.97
C GLY A 17 0.05 -4.13 12.67
N ASN A 18 0.95 -4.60 11.81
CA ASN A 18 1.29 -3.93 10.55
C ASN A 18 0.10 -3.87 9.58
N ILE A 19 -0.66 -4.97 9.44
CA ILE A 19 -1.84 -4.99 8.56
C ILE A 19 -2.92 -4.01 9.09
N PHE A 20 -3.17 -4.01 10.40
CA PHE A 20 -4.16 -3.11 10.98
C PHE A 20 -3.79 -1.64 10.82
N ILE A 21 -2.51 -1.30 11.02
CA ILE A 21 -2.02 0.06 10.79
C ILE A 21 -2.20 0.42 9.32
N ALA A 22 -1.77 -0.43 8.39
CA ALA A 22 -1.87 -0.17 6.95
C ALA A 22 -3.33 0.03 6.48
N ILE A 23 -4.26 -0.77 6.99
CA ILE A 23 -5.70 -0.61 6.71
C ILE A 23 -6.21 0.70 7.33
N SER A 24 -5.90 0.95 8.60
CA SER A 24 -6.39 2.13 9.31
C SER A 24 -5.90 3.43 8.69
N THR A 25 -4.66 3.46 8.18
CA THR A 25 -4.10 4.65 7.52
C THR A 25 -4.66 4.86 6.13
N SER A 26 -5.06 3.80 5.41
CA SER A 26 -5.52 3.87 4.01
C SER A 26 -7.06 3.92 3.86
N LEU A 27 -7.79 3.64 4.94
CA LEU A 27 -9.26 3.60 4.94
C LEU A 27 -9.89 4.98 4.66
N PRO A 28 -9.42 6.09 5.26
CA PRO A 28 -9.95 7.42 4.95
C PRO A 28 -9.87 7.77 3.46
N GLU A 29 -8.75 7.44 2.81
CA GLU A 29 -8.51 7.70 1.39
C GLU A 29 -9.48 6.92 0.52
N VAL A 30 -9.74 5.65 0.85
CA VAL A 30 -10.74 4.84 0.14
C VAL A 30 -12.13 5.47 0.26
N VAL A 31 -12.50 5.94 1.45
CA VAL A 31 -13.79 6.60 1.68
C VAL A 31 -13.90 7.89 0.88
N VAL A 32 -12.86 8.74 0.88
CA VAL A 32 -12.83 10.00 0.12
C VAL A 32 -12.87 9.75 -1.39
N SER A 33 -12.07 8.81 -1.90
CA SER A 33 -12.08 8.43 -3.32
C SER A 33 -13.45 7.92 -3.76
N LEU A 34 -14.10 7.07 -2.94
CA LEU A 34 -15.43 6.55 -3.25
C LEU A 34 -16.50 7.66 -3.22
N ALA A 35 -16.41 8.58 -2.25
CA ALA A 35 -17.31 9.73 -2.19
C ALA A 35 -17.13 10.65 -3.42
N ALA A 36 -15.89 10.90 -3.85
CA ALA A 36 -15.57 11.68 -5.05
C ALA A 36 -16.12 11.04 -6.32
N LEU A 37 -16.00 9.72 -6.47
CA LEU A 37 -16.60 8.98 -7.59
C LEU A 37 -18.13 9.04 -7.60
N ARG A 38 -18.79 9.05 -6.43
CA ARG A 38 -20.25 9.15 -6.32
C ARG A 38 -20.81 10.50 -6.78
N ILE A 39 -19.99 11.54 -6.76
CA ILE A 39 -20.36 12.89 -7.22
C ILE A 39 -19.78 13.21 -8.62
N ASP A 40 -19.36 12.18 -9.37
CA ASP A 40 -18.69 12.28 -10.68
C ASP A 40 -17.42 13.17 -10.69
N ALA A 41 -16.82 13.41 -9.53
CA ALA A 41 -15.56 14.15 -9.39
C ALA A 41 -14.36 13.22 -9.55
N VAL A 42 -14.18 12.69 -10.77
CA VAL A 42 -13.10 11.75 -11.10
C VAL A 42 -11.71 12.35 -10.87
N ASP A 43 -11.53 13.63 -11.21
CA ASP A 43 -10.27 14.34 -11.00
C ASP A 43 -9.91 14.44 -9.50
N LEU A 44 -10.92 14.60 -8.63
CA LEU A 44 -10.73 14.61 -7.18
C LEU A 44 -10.36 13.22 -6.65
N ALA A 45 -10.99 12.16 -7.16
CA ALA A 45 -10.66 10.78 -6.80
C ALA A 45 -9.21 10.43 -7.20
N ILE A 46 -8.79 10.84 -8.40
CA ILE A 46 -7.41 10.67 -8.90
C ILE A 46 -6.43 11.49 -8.05
N GLY A 47 -6.77 12.75 -7.76
CA GLY A 47 -5.96 13.64 -6.93
C GLY A 47 -5.76 13.10 -5.52
N ASN A 48 -6.80 12.54 -4.90
CA ASN A 48 -6.69 11.87 -3.60
C ASN A 48 -5.79 10.63 -3.67
N LEU A 49 -5.95 9.78 -4.69
CA LEU A 49 -5.14 8.57 -4.85
C LEU A 49 -3.64 8.87 -4.97
N PHE A 50 -3.25 9.80 -5.85
CA PHE A 50 -1.84 10.13 -6.05
C PHE A 50 -1.30 11.05 -4.96
N GLY A 51 -2.11 12.03 -4.53
CA GLY A 51 -1.75 12.99 -3.49
C GLY A 51 -1.42 12.31 -2.16
N SER A 52 -2.22 11.34 -1.72
CA SER A 52 -1.95 10.60 -0.48
C SER A 52 -0.67 9.76 -0.55
N ASN A 53 -0.36 9.15 -1.70
CA ASN A 53 0.90 8.42 -1.89
C ASN A 53 2.12 9.35 -1.80
N ILE A 54 2.04 10.53 -2.42
CA ILE A 54 3.11 11.54 -2.34
C ILE A 54 3.24 12.07 -0.92
N PHE A 55 2.12 12.34 -0.25
CA PHE A 55 2.10 12.82 1.13
C PHE A 55 2.71 11.80 2.10
N ASN A 56 2.44 10.51 1.93
CA ASN A 56 3.05 9.44 2.71
C ASN A 56 4.57 9.42 2.56
N ILE A 57 5.09 9.56 1.33
CA ILE A 57 6.55 9.65 1.09
C ILE A 57 7.13 10.94 1.69
N PHE A 58 6.39 12.05 1.60
CA PHE A 58 6.81 13.33 2.16
C PHE A 58 6.92 13.30 3.69
N ILE A 59 5.99 12.63 4.38
CA ILE A 59 6.08 12.39 5.82
C ILE A 59 7.36 11.61 6.15
N LEU A 60 7.67 10.55 5.39
CA LEU A 60 8.90 9.79 5.60
C LEU A 60 10.17 10.65 5.42
N ALA A 61 10.17 11.57 4.45
CA ALA A 61 11.27 12.49 4.25
C ALA A 61 11.42 13.49 5.42
N ILE A 62 10.30 13.98 5.96
CA ILE A 62 10.30 14.80 7.17
C ILE A 62 10.82 14.01 8.37
N ASP A 63 10.35 12.78 8.56
CA ASP A 63 10.77 11.90 9.65
C ASP A 63 12.28 11.64 9.61
N ASP A 64 12.85 11.45 8.41
CA ASP A 64 14.30 11.26 8.22
C ASP A 64 15.11 12.50 8.65
N ILE A 65 14.59 13.72 8.42
CA ILE A 65 15.23 14.97 8.87
C ILE A 65 15.28 15.06 10.40
N PHE A 66 14.21 14.64 11.08
CA PHE A 66 14.16 14.66 12.54
C PHE A 66 14.87 13.46 13.19
N PHE A 67 15.24 12.44 12.41
CA PHE A 67 15.88 11.23 12.92
C PHE A 67 17.39 11.44 13.13
N THR A 68 17.77 11.69 14.38
CA THR A 68 19.15 12.07 14.77
C THR A 68 20.17 10.93 14.79
N LYS A 69 19.77 9.68 14.48
CA LYS A 69 20.64 8.50 14.58
C LYS A 69 21.32 8.10 13.26
N GLY A 70 21.11 8.84 12.17
CA GLY A 70 21.59 8.51 10.82
C GLY A 70 20.43 8.20 9.86
N PRO A 71 20.66 7.92 8.57
CA PRO A 71 19.58 7.68 7.60
C PRO A 71 18.67 6.55 8.07
N ILE A 72 17.35 6.73 8.03
CA ILE A 72 16.38 5.70 8.45
C ILE A 72 16.63 4.38 7.72
N LEU A 73 17.05 4.46 6.45
CA LEU A 73 17.39 3.33 5.59
C LEU A 73 18.61 2.52 6.06
N SER A 74 19.50 3.05 6.91
CA SER A 74 20.63 2.26 7.44
C SER A 74 20.25 1.40 8.65
N PHE A 75 19.06 1.62 9.24
CA PHE A 75 18.54 0.86 10.37
C PHE A 75 17.48 -0.18 9.97
N THR A 76 17.21 -0.34 8.67
CA THR A 76 16.23 -1.32 8.20
C THR A 76 16.83 -2.72 8.12
N ASN A 77 16.15 -3.69 8.72
CA ASN A 77 16.48 -5.12 8.64
C ASN A 77 16.32 -5.67 7.20
N THR A 78 17.14 -6.66 6.83
CA THR A 78 17.16 -7.32 5.50
C THR A 78 15.79 -7.83 5.06
N ASN A 79 14.89 -8.14 6.00
CA ASN A 79 13.53 -8.59 5.73
C ASN A 79 12.65 -7.53 5.02
N HIS A 80 13.00 -6.24 5.08
CA HIS A 80 12.26 -5.18 4.37
C HIS A 80 12.52 -5.16 2.85
N ILE A 81 13.57 -5.84 2.38
CA ILE A 81 13.87 -5.96 0.94
C ILE A 81 12.73 -6.64 0.18
N ILE A 82 12.09 -7.64 0.79
CA ILE A 82 10.97 -8.38 0.18
C ILE A 82 9.76 -7.45 -0.03
N SER A 83 9.44 -6.62 0.96
CA SER A 83 8.39 -5.60 0.84
C SER A 83 8.73 -4.55 -0.20
N ALA A 84 9.97 -4.06 -0.23
CA ALA A 84 10.41 -3.09 -1.22
C ALA A 84 10.29 -3.62 -2.66
N LEU A 85 10.74 -4.87 -2.90
CA LEU A 85 10.65 -5.50 -4.22
C LEU A 85 9.20 -5.73 -4.66
N SER A 86 8.33 -6.12 -3.72
CA SER A 86 6.90 -6.28 -4.00
C SER A 86 6.23 -4.96 -4.36
N ALA A 87 6.58 -3.87 -3.66
CA ALA A 87 6.05 -2.54 -3.95
C ALA A 87 6.48 -2.05 -5.35
N ILE A 88 7.74 -2.26 -5.72
CA ILE A 88 8.24 -1.96 -7.07
C ILE A 88 7.46 -2.75 -8.13
N THR A 89 7.21 -4.04 -7.89
CA THR A 89 6.43 -4.88 -8.79
C THR A 89 5.00 -4.37 -8.94
N MET A 90 4.33 -4.03 -7.82
CA MET A 90 2.97 -3.49 -7.83
C MET A 90 2.88 -2.15 -8.58
N ILE A 91 3.85 -1.25 -8.37
CA ILE A 91 3.93 0.04 -9.08
C ILE A 91 4.14 -0.19 -10.57
N THR A 92 4.98 -1.16 -10.95
CA THR A 92 5.23 -1.50 -12.35
C THR A 92 3.96 -2.01 -13.03
N ILE A 93 3.21 -2.91 -12.39
CA ILE A 93 1.91 -3.39 -12.90
C ILE A 93 0.92 -2.23 -13.02
N ALA A 94 0.86 -1.35 -12.02
CA ALA A 94 -0.01 -0.18 -12.04
C ALA A 94 0.34 0.77 -13.21
N ILE A 95 1.62 1.06 -13.44
CA ILE A 95 2.08 1.90 -14.56
C ILE A 95 1.75 1.25 -15.91
N ILE A 96 1.95 -0.06 -16.06
CA ILE A 96 1.59 -0.79 -17.28
C ILE A 96 0.07 -0.69 -17.53
N GLY A 97 -0.75 -0.94 -16.50
CA GLY A 97 -2.21 -0.83 -16.60
C GLY A 97 -2.70 0.58 -16.93
N LEU A 98 -2.03 1.61 -16.40
CA LEU A 98 -2.33 3.01 -16.72
C LEU A 98 -1.89 3.40 -18.14
N THR A 99 -0.73 2.93 -18.59
CA THR A 99 -0.16 3.24 -19.93
C THR A 99 -0.92 2.52 -21.05
N TYR A 100 -1.45 1.32 -20.80
CA TYR A 100 -2.24 0.57 -21.79
C TYR A 100 -3.68 1.09 -22.00
N ARG A 101 -4.05 2.19 -21.34
CA ARG A 101 -5.41 2.77 -21.36
C ARG A 101 -5.69 3.61 -22.62
N SER A 102 -5.28 3.15 -23.80
CA SER A 102 -5.71 3.75 -25.06
C SER A 102 -7.03 3.16 -25.51
N THR A 103 -8.10 3.91 -25.23
CA THR A 103 -9.42 3.88 -25.88
C THR A 103 -10.36 2.69 -25.59
N LYS A 104 -11.37 2.98 -24.74
CA LYS A 104 -12.63 2.22 -24.51
C LYS A 104 -12.48 0.73 -24.13
N LYS A 105 -12.49 0.44 -22.83
CA LYS A 105 -12.83 -0.91 -22.34
C LYS A 105 -14.12 -0.89 -21.51
N PRO A 106 -15.11 -1.74 -21.82
CA PRO A 106 -16.17 -2.07 -20.87
C PRO A 106 -15.55 -2.86 -19.71
N LEU A 107 -16.11 -2.72 -18.50
CA LEU A 107 -15.99 -3.44 -17.21
C LEU A 107 -14.93 -4.57 -16.97
N PHE A 108 -14.37 -5.21 -17.98
CA PHE A 108 -13.18 -6.11 -18.00
C PHE A 108 -11.85 -5.41 -17.62
N LEU A 109 -11.91 -4.42 -16.72
CA LEU A 109 -10.81 -3.65 -16.14
C LEU A 109 -10.16 -4.38 -14.93
N ALA A 110 -10.52 -5.64 -14.68
CA ALA A 110 -10.15 -6.33 -13.45
C ALA A 110 -8.76 -6.99 -13.47
N TRP A 111 -8.17 -7.32 -14.63
CA TRP A 111 -6.96 -8.16 -14.66
C TRP A 111 -5.74 -7.48 -14.03
N ASP A 112 -5.53 -6.19 -14.29
CA ASP A 112 -4.40 -5.45 -13.72
C ASP A 112 -4.57 -5.27 -12.20
N SER A 113 -5.79 -4.96 -11.76
CA SER A 113 -6.12 -4.83 -10.33
C SER A 113 -6.05 -6.17 -9.58
N LEU A 114 -6.45 -7.26 -10.25
CA LEU A 114 -6.34 -8.63 -9.71
C LEU A 114 -4.88 -9.06 -9.61
N GLY A 115 -4.03 -8.66 -10.57
CA GLY A 115 -2.59 -8.86 -10.52
C GLY A 115 -1.94 -8.14 -9.34
N ILE A 116 -2.29 -6.87 -9.11
CA ILE A 116 -1.83 -6.10 -7.94
C ILE A 116 -2.28 -6.77 -6.63
N LEU A 117 -3.54 -7.19 -6.55
CA LEU A 117 -4.07 -7.90 -5.38
C LEU A 117 -3.31 -9.21 -5.11
N LEU A 118 -3.05 -10.00 -6.15
CA LEU A 118 -2.30 -11.26 -6.02
C LEU A 118 -0.87 -11.03 -5.53
N VAL A 119 -0.16 -10.05 -6.10
CA VAL A 119 1.21 -9.70 -5.64
C VAL A 119 1.20 -9.24 -4.19
N TYR A 120 0.19 -8.46 -3.79
CA TYR A 120 0.02 -8.03 -2.41
C TYR A 120 -0.21 -9.20 -1.45
N ILE A 121 -1.10 -10.14 -1.81
CA ILE A 121 -1.36 -11.34 -0.99
C ILE A 121 -0.11 -12.22 -0.90
N ILE A 122 0.64 -12.40 -2.00
CA ILE A 122 1.91 -13.13 -2.01
C ILE A 122 2.93 -12.44 -1.11
N ASN A 123 3.03 -11.11 -1.15
CA ASN A 123 3.92 -10.38 -0.25
C ASN A 123 3.56 -10.62 1.23
N LEU A 124 2.28 -10.56 1.59
CA LEU A 124 1.83 -10.85 2.95
C LEU A 124 2.19 -12.27 3.39
N MET A 125 2.03 -13.26 2.51
CA MET A 125 2.41 -14.65 2.80
C MET A 125 3.93 -14.82 2.98
N LEU A 126 4.73 -14.20 2.12
CA LEU A 126 6.20 -14.24 2.22
C LEU A 126 6.70 -13.53 3.49
N LEU A 127 6.08 -12.41 3.84
CA LEU A 127 6.42 -11.67 5.05
C LEU A 127 6.04 -12.46 6.31
N TYR A 128 4.88 -13.14 6.30
CA TYR A 128 4.49 -14.05 7.38
C TYR A 128 5.49 -15.21 7.53
N ALA A 129 5.95 -15.80 6.43
CA ALA A 129 6.93 -16.89 6.44
C ALA A 129 8.35 -16.45 6.87
N SER A 130 8.63 -15.14 6.88
CA SER A 130 9.94 -14.58 7.23
C SER A 130 10.02 -14.02 8.66
N ILE A 131 8.92 -14.10 9.44
CA ILE A 131 8.83 -13.76 10.86
C ILE A 131 9.01 -15.02 11.70
#